data_AF-A0A929C8Q4-F1
#
_entry.id   AF-A0A929C8Q4-F1
#
_cell.length_a   1.000
_cell.length_b   1.000
_cell.length_c   1.000
_cell.angle_alpha   90.00
_cell.angle_beta   90.00
_cell.angle_gamma   90.00
#
_symmetry.space_group_name_H-M   'P 1'
#
loop_
_entity.id
_entity.type
_entity.pdbx_description
1 polymer ?
#
loop_
_entity_poly.entity_id
_entity_poly.type
_entity_poly.pdbx_seq_one_letter_code
_entity_poly.pdbx_strand_id
1 'polypeptide(L)'
;MTEIYKFGGNWTEEKLKRLEKYLKAYATIMNKQNFRFAYIDAFAGTGYIEEKKNKTDNQIYLFQQNDIKEIETYSKGSARIALEIKPEFDKYIFIEKSRKHFTELLKLKEEFKDK
;
A
#
# COMPACT_ATOMS: atom_id res chain seq x y z
N MET A 1 2.20 24.52 22.62
CA MET A 1 1.48 24.26 21.36
C MET A 1 1.63 22.79 21.06
N THR A 2 0.53 22.03 21.09
CA THR A 2 0.54 20.61 20.69
C THR A 2 0.59 20.55 19.17
N GLU A 3 1.72 20.14 18.61
CA GLU A 3 1.84 19.83 17.19
C GLU A 3 0.89 18.68 16.84
N ILE A 4 -0.13 18.99 16.06
CA ILE A 4 -1.02 17.98 15.48
C ILE A 4 -0.23 17.33 14.35
N TYR A 5 0.48 16.23 14.65
CA TYR A 5 1.07 15.37 13.65
C TYR A 5 -0.04 14.75 12.80
N LYS A 6 -0.31 15.36 11.64
CA LYS A 6 -1.18 14.75 10.63
C LYS A 6 -0.42 13.61 9.96
N PHE A 7 -0.84 12.37 10.22
CA PHE A 7 -0.42 11.21 9.44
C PHE A 7 -0.92 11.38 7.99
N GLY A 8 -0.03 11.22 7.01
CA GLY A 8 -0.35 11.41 5.58
C GLY A 8 -0.10 12.84 5.07
N GLY A 9 0.88 12.99 4.17
CA GLY A 9 1.16 14.20 3.39
C GLY A 9 1.99 13.84 2.15
N ASN A 10 2.49 14.83 1.39
CA ASN A 10 3.28 14.57 0.15
C ASN A 10 4.45 13.58 0.36
N TRP A 11 5.01 13.53 1.56
CA TRP A 11 6.08 12.59 1.93
C TRP A 11 5.61 11.12 1.94
N THR A 12 4.33 10.86 2.21
CA THR A 12 3.74 9.50 2.21
C THR A 12 3.66 8.96 0.79
N GLU A 13 3.26 9.80 -0.16
CA GLU A 13 3.26 9.47 -1.57
C GLU A 13 4.69 9.17 -2.06
N GLU A 14 5.64 10.06 -1.77
CA GLU A 14 7.04 9.86 -2.15
C GLU A 14 7.62 8.58 -1.52
N LYS A 15 7.30 8.31 -0.26
CA LYS A 15 7.67 7.06 0.42
C LYS A 15 7.14 5.84 -0.34
N LEU A 16 5.87 5.83 -0.73
CA LEU A 16 5.25 4.68 -1.39
C LEU A 16 5.79 4.49 -2.82
N LYS A 17 6.03 5.58 -3.56
CA LYS A 17 6.71 5.54 -4.87
C LYS A 17 8.12 4.95 -4.76
N ARG A 18 8.89 5.36 -3.73
CA ARG A 18 10.22 4.82 -3.46
C ARG A 18 10.17 3.34 -3.06
N LEU A 19 9.21 2.97 -2.22
CA LEU A 19 8.97 1.59 -1.80
C LEU A 19 8.67 0.70 -3.01
N GLU A 20 7.70 1.07 -3.86
CA GLU A 20 7.34 0.30 -5.05
C GLU A 20 8.56 0.08 -5.97
N LYS A 21 9.30 1.15 -6.27
CA LYS A 21 10.51 1.06 -7.09
C LYS A 21 11.56 0.13 -6.49
N TYR A 22 11.76 0.21 -5.17
CA TYR A 22 12.70 -0.65 -4.46
C TYR A 22 12.25 -2.12 -4.48
N LEU A 23 10.99 -2.40 -4.13
CA LEU A 23 10.46 -3.77 -4.09
C LEU A 23 10.51 -4.42 -5.46
N LYS A 24 10.19 -3.69 -6.54
CA LYS A 24 10.29 -4.18 -7.92
C LYS A 24 11.73 -4.56 -8.28
N ALA A 25 12.70 -3.70 -7.96
CA ALA A 25 14.12 -4.00 -8.20
C ALA A 25 14.59 -5.20 -7.37
N TYR A 26 14.26 -5.21 -6.07
CA TYR A 26 14.64 -6.28 -5.15
C TYR A 26 14.06 -7.62 -5.59
N ALA A 27 12.75 -7.70 -5.83
CA ALA A 27 12.10 -8.93 -6.27
C ALA A 27 12.66 -9.42 -7.61
N THR A 28 12.99 -8.52 -8.55
CA THR A 28 13.62 -8.88 -9.83
C THR A 28 14.99 -9.53 -9.63
N ILE A 29 15.79 -9.03 -8.68
CA ILE A 29 17.12 -9.58 -8.36
C ILE A 29 16.97 -10.92 -7.64
N MET A 30 16.13 -10.96 -6.60
CA MET A 30 15.98 -12.11 -5.70
C MET A 30 15.34 -13.31 -6.40
N ASN A 31 14.41 -13.10 -7.34
CA ASN A 31 13.81 -14.19 -8.12
C ASN A 31 14.81 -14.98 -8.98
N LYS A 32 16.01 -14.45 -9.21
CA LYS A 32 17.08 -15.15 -9.93
C LYS A 32 18.02 -15.92 -9.01
N GLN A 33 17.84 -15.80 -7.70
CA GLN A 33 18.68 -16.44 -6.70
C GLN A 33 18.03 -17.72 -6.19
N ASN A 34 18.84 -18.65 -5.69
CA ASN A 34 18.37 -19.93 -5.17
C ASN A 34 18.04 -19.86 -3.67
N PHE A 35 17.21 -18.89 -3.27
CA PHE A 35 16.66 -18.80 -1.90
C PHE A 35 15.25 -18.22 -1.94
N ARG A 36 14.49 -18.51 -0.88
CA ARG A 36 13.19 -17.90 -0.65
C ARG A 36 13.35 -16.57 0.07
N PHE A 37 12.51 -15.60 -0.27
CA PHE A 37 12.51 -14.29 0.35
C PHE A 37 11.08 -13.79 0.59
N ALA A 38 10.92 -13.02 1.66
CA ALA A 38 9.61 -12.56 2.12
C ALA A 38 9.57 -11.03 2.19
N TYR A 39 8.39 -10.46 1.97
CA TYR A 39 8.10 -9.09 2.35
C TYR A 39 7.48 -9.07 3.75
N ILE A 40 7.99 -8.21 4.63
CA ILE A 40 7.51 -8.05 6.00
C ILE A 40 7.16 -6.58 6.22
N ASP A 41 5.91 -6.32 6.59
CA ASP A 41 5.44 -4.99 6.98
C ASP A 41 4.98 -4.99 8.44
N ALA A 42 5.75 -4.31 9.29
CA ALA A 42 5.45 -4.20 10.71
C ALA A 42 4.27 -3.28 11.03
N PHE A 43 3.84 -2.45 10.06
CA PHE A 43 2.81 -1.43 10.21
C PHE A 43 1.91 -1.40 8.95
N ALA A 44 1.32 -2.54 8.62
CA ALA A 44 0.61 -2.75 7.37
C ALA A 44 -0.66 -1.89 7.20
N GLY A 45 -1.24 -1.41 8.31
CA GLY A 45 -2.46 -0.61 8.27
C GLY A 45 -3.63 -1.39 7.69
N THR A 46 -4.45 -0.72 6.90
CA THR A 46 -5.60 -1.32 6.19
C THR A 46 -5.22 -1.87 4.80
N GLY A 47 -3.96 -1.67 4.36
CA GLY A 47 -3.54 -1.90 2.98
C GLY A 47 -3.84 -0.76 2.01
N TYR A 48 -4.55 0.27 2.46
CA TYR A 48 -4.89 1.47 1.68
C TYR A 48 -4.53 2.73 2.48
N ILE A 49 -4.37 3.85 1.80
CA ILE A 49 -4.29 5.15 2.46
C ILE A 49 -5.71 5.52 2.92
N GLU A 50 -5.92 5.67 4.24
CA GLU A 50 -7.18 6.20 4.76
C GLU A 50 -7.30 7.67 4.33
N GLU A 51 -8.05 7.95 3.26
CA GLU A 51 -8.46 9.31 2.96
C GLU A 51 -9.30 9.82 4.13
N LYS A 52 -8.85 10.92 4.76
CA LYS A 52 -9.70 11.63 5.71
C LYS A 52 -10.98 12.00 4.97
N LYS A 53 -12.13 11.51 5.46
CA LYS A 53 -13.48 11.91 5.03
C LYS A 53 -13.71 13.41 5.26
N ASN A 54 -13.00 14.27 4.55
CA ASN A 54 -13.45 15.61 4.25
C ASN A 54 -14.32 15.48 3.02
N LYS A 55 -15.58 15.12 3.28
CA LYS A 55 -16.65 15.17 2.31
C LYS A 55 -16.66 16.52 1.62
N THR A 56 -16.31 16.52 0.35
CA THR A 56 -17.20 17.08 -0.65
C THR A 56 -17.25 16.06 -1.78
N ASP A 57 -18.35 15.32 -1.82
CA ASP A 57 -18.71 14.33 -2.86
C ASP A 57 -18.70 14.93 -4.30
N ASN A 58 -18.43 16.23 -4.44
CA ASN A 58 -18.37 16.96 -5.70
C ASN A 58 -16.99 16.99 -6.40
N GLN A 59 -15.89 16.55 -5.77
CA GLN A 59 -14.56 16.66 -6.43
C GLN A 59 -14.21 15.45 -7.30
N ILE A 60 -14.77 14.27 -7.04
CA ILE A 60 -14.49 13.05 -7.81
C ILE A 60 -15.02 13.16 -9.26
N TYR A 61 -16.07 13.95 -9.49
CA TYR A 61 -16.65 14.18 -10.82
C TYR A 61 -15.90 15.19 -11.71
N LEU A 62 -14.83 15.84 -11.21
CA LEU A 62 -14.08 16.85 -11.96
C LEU A 62 -12.85 16.32 -12.73
N PHE A 63 -12.50 15.05 -12.59
CA PHE A 63 -11.21 14.52 -13.05
C PHE A 63 -11.36 13.66 -14.31
N GLN A 64 -10.49 13.87 -15.31
CA GLN A 64 -10.49 13.17 -16.59
C GLN A 64 -9.96 11.73 -16.41
N GLN A 65 -10.21 10.82 -17.36
CA GLN A 65 -9.83 9.39 -17.24
C GLN A 65 -8.35 9.12 -16.87
N ASN A 66 -7.43 10.04 -17.19
CA ASN A 66 -6.02 9.91 -16.83
C ASN A 66 -5.76 10.14 -15.33
N ASP A 67 -6.53 11.03 -14.71
CA ASP A 67 -6.43 11.37 -13.29
C ASP A 67 -6.94 10.21 -12.41
N ILE A 68 -7.86 9.40 -12.92
CA ILE A 68 -8.43 8.24 -12.20
C ILE A 68 -7.34 7.20 -11.87
N LYS A 69 -6.42 6.92 -12.81
CA LYS A 69 -5.29 6.00 -12.55
C LYS A 69 -4.33 6.53 -11.50
N GLU A 70 -4.13 7.85 -11.49
CA GLU A 70 -3.32 8.52 -10.48
C GLU A 70 -4.00 8.38 -9.12
N ILE A 71 -5.29 8.70 -9.00
CA ILE A 71 -6.11 8.56 -7.79
C ILE A 71 -6.13 7.12 -7.27
N GLU A 72 -6.31 6.13 -8.15
CA GLU A 72 -6.24 4.71 -7.76
C GLU A 72 -4.88 4.32 -7.20
N THR A 73 -3.79 4.85 -7.77
CA THR A 73 -2.42 4.65 -7.26
C THR A 73 -2.22 5.36 -5.92
N TYR A 74 -2.82 6.55 -5.75
CA TYR A 74 -2.80 7.32 -4.51
C TYR A 74 -3.57 6.66 -3.35
N SER A 75 -4.43 5.69 -3.64
CA SER A 75 -5.15 4.94 -2.61
C SER A 75 -4.36 3.76 -2.01
N LYS A 76 -3.29 3.30 -2.66
CA LYS A 76 -2.62 2.04 -2.30
C LYS A 76 -1.62 2.21 -1.16
N GLY A 77 -1.78 1.43 -0.09
CA GLY A 77 -0.81 1.35 1.00
C GLY A 77 0.35 0.40 0.69
N SER A 78 1.33 0.32 1.59
CA SER A 78 2.53 -0.50 1.45
C SER A 78 2.22 -1.99 1.29
N ALA A 79 1.25 -2.53 2.05
CA ALA A 79 0.85 -3.93 1.95
C ALA A 79 0.28 -4.28 0.57
N ARG A 80 -0.62 -3.45 0.03
CA ARG A 80 -1.18 -3.66 -1.31
C ARG A 80 -0.12 -3.52 -2.40
N ILE A 81 0.73 -2.48 -2.31
CA ILE A 81 1.84 -2.30 -3.25
C ILE A 81 2.70 -3.56 -3.31
N ALA A 82 3.11 -4.11 -2.15
CA ALA A 82 3.91 -5.32 -2.10
C ALA A 82 3.23 -6.52 -2.77
N LEU A 83 1.92 -6.70 -2.57
CA LEU A 83 1.13 -7.77 -3.19
C LEU A 83 1.00 -7.61 -4.71
N GLU A 84 1.08 -6.40 -5.25
CA GLU A 84 0.99 -6.15 -6.69
C GLU A 84 2.35 -6.26 -7.42
N ILE A 85 3.47 -6.33 -6.70
CA ILE A 85 4.81 -6.44 -7.29
C ILE A 85 4.96 -7.72 -8.12
N LYS A 86 5.62 -7.57 -9.28
CA LYS A 86 6.09 -8.65 -10.14
C LYS A 86 7.58 -8.46 -10.45
N PRO A 87 8.39 -9.54 -10.41
CA PRO A 87 8.02 -10.89 -10.00
C PRO A 87 7.70 -10.97 -8.50
N GLU A 88 7.01 -12.02 -8.04
CA GLU A 88 6.43 -12.07 -6.69
C GLU A 88 7.46 -12.41 -5.60
N PHE A 89 7.11 -12.11 -4.34
CA PHE A 89 7.78 -12.64 -3.16
C PHE A 89 7.22 -14.03 -2.83
N ASP A 90 8.03 -14.88 -2.17
CA ASP A 90 7.60 -16.22 -1.75
C ASP A 90 6.63 -16.21 -0.55
N LYS A 91 6.60 -15.09 0.18
CA LYS A 91 5.77 -14.93 1.38
C LYS A 91 5.56 -13.46 1.71
N TYR A 92 4.37 -13.16 2.22
CA TYR A 92 4.00 -11.85 2.74
C TYR A 92 3.64 -11.96 4.22
N ILE A 93 4.20 -11.09 5.06
CA ILE A 93 3.95 -11.06 6.50
C ILE A 93 3.53 -9.64 6.85
N PHE A 94 2.25 -9.48 7.18
CA PHE A 94 1.68 -8.19 7.58
C PHE A 94 1.33 -8.20 9.05
N ILE A 95 1.81 -7.20 9.79
CA ILE A 95 1.55 -7.00 11.21
C ILE A 95 0.73 -5.72 11.36
N GLU A 96 -0.37 -5.81 12.10
CA GLU A 96 -1.22 -4.66 12.43
C GLU A 96 -1.77 -4.83 13.85
N LYS A 97 -1.60 -3.80 14.67
CA LYS A 97 -1.98 -3.81 16.09
C LYS A 97 -3.44 -3.40 16.31
N SER A 98 -3.95 -2.49 15.49
CA SER A 98 -5.31 -1.99 15.54
C SER A 98 -6.27 -3.05 15.03
N ARG A 99 -7.17 -3.53 15.91
CA ARG A 99 -8.19 -4.51 15.52
C ARG A 99 -9.08 -4.01 14.38
N LYS A 100 -9.36 -2.70 14.34
CA LYS A 100 -10.13 -2.07 13.25
C LYS A 100 -9.39 -2.20 11.92
N HIS A 101 -8.11 -1.83 11.86
CA HIS A 101 -7.33 -1.88 10.62
C HIS A 101 -7.06 -3.32 10.20
N PHE A 102 -6.83 -4.22 11.16
CA PHE A 102 -6.64 -5.64 10.92
C PHE A 102 -7.84 -6.26 10.20
N THR A 103 -9.08 -5.88 10.56
CA THR A 103 -10.28 -6.34 9.84
C THR A 103 -10.29 -5.91 8.37
N GLU A 104 -9.83 -4.70 8.05
CA GLU A 104 -9.70 -4.26 6.64
C GLU A 104 -8.55 -4.99 5.93
N LEU A 105 -7.43 -5.20 6.62
CA LEU A 105 -6.30 -5.98 6.11
C LEU A 105 -6.68 -7.43 5.80
N LEU A 106 -7.60 -8.04 6.55
CA LEU A 106 -8.15 -9.36 6.22
C LEU A 106 -8.91 -9.36 4.89
N LYS A 107 -9.61 -8.28 4.54
CA LYS A 107 -10.27 -8.18 3.22
C LYS A 107 -9.24 -8.16 2.09
N LEU A 108 -8.12 -7.46 2.31
CA LEU A 108 -7.01 -7.47 1.36
C LEU A 108 -6.44 -8.89 1.19
N LYS A 109 -6.35 -9.67 2.26
CA LYS A 109 -5.95 -11.09 2.18
C LYS A 109 -6.90 -11.91 1.30
N GLU A 110 -8.22 -11.71 1.42
CA GLU A 110 -9.20 -12.40 0.57
C GLU A 110 -9.08 -12.02 -0.91
N GLU A 111 -8.76 -10.75 -1.21
CA GLU A 111 -8.52 -10.27 -2.57
C GLU A 111 -7.29 -10.95 -3.21
N PHE A 112 -6.24 -11.18 -2.43
CA PHE A 112 -4.99 -11.83 -2.84
C PHE A 112 -4.84 -13.23 -2.26
N LYS A 113 -5.92 -14.04 -2.27
CA LYS A 113 -5.98 -15.38 -1.64
C LYS A 113 -4.91 -16.38 -2.07
N ASP A 114 -4.34 -16.18 -3.27
CA ASP A 114 -3.33 -17.07 -3.86
C ASP A 114 -1.90 -16.70 -3.43
N LYS A 115 -1.73 -15.71 -2.53
CA LYS A 115 -0.44 -15.17 -2.06
C LYS A 115 -0.23 -15.30 -0.54
#